data_AF-A0A2R6D0C2-F1
#
_entry.id   AF-A0A2R6D0C2-F1
#
_cell.length_a   1.000
_cell.length_b   1.000
_cell.length_c   1.000
_cell.angle_alpha   90.00
_cell.angle_beta   90.00
_cell.angle_gamma   90.00
#
_symmetry.space_group_name_H-M   'P 1'
#
loop_
_entity.id
_entity.type
_entity.pdbx_description
1 polymer ?
#
loop_
_entity_poly.entity_id
_entity_poly.type
_entity_poly.pdbx_seq_one_letter_code
_entity_poly.pdbx_strand_id
1 'polypeptide(L)' 'MEDRYEIEGEEIVEREVKPFGSGGAHVTAPKDWIGADVKLVRTSPPDNDE' A
#
# COMPACT_ATOMS: atom_id res chain seq x y z
N MET A 1 -1.62 18.52 -1.61
CA MET A 1 -2.44 18.18 -2.78
C MET A 1 -2.29 16.68 -2.90
N GLU A 2 -3.34 15.94 -2.55
CA GLU A 2 -3.31 14.47 -2.51
C GLU A 2 -3.76 13.97 -3.87
N ASP A 3 -2.83 13.40 -4.64
CA ASP A 3 -3.14 12.74 -5.89
C ASP A 3 -3.92 11.45 -5.59
N ARG A 4 -5.25 11.57 -5.49
CA ARG A 4 -6.17 10.42 -5.43
C ARG A 4 -6.34 9.87 -6.84
N TYR A 5 -5.90 8.64 -7.06
CA TYR A 5 -6.09 7.92 -8.31
C TYR A 5 -7.24 6.93 -8.16
N GLU A 6 -8.17 6.93 -9.10
CA GLU A 6 -9.28 5.97 -9.17
C GLU A 6 -9.15 5.18 -10.48
N ILE A 7 -9.17 3.85 -10.41
CA ILE A 7 -9.26 2.97 -11.59
C ILE A 7 -10.48 2.08 -11.39
N GLU A 8 -11.38 2.04 -12.38
CA GLU A 8 -12.63 1.26 -12.33
C GLU A 8 -13.53 1.58 -11.11
N GLY A 9 -13.39 2.77 -10.52
CA GLY A 9 -14.13 3.20 -9.32
C GLY A 9 -13.51 2.73 -8.00
N GLU A 10 -12.35 2.06 -8.05
CA GLU A 10 -11.59 1.68 -6.86
C GLU A 10 -10.55 2.75 -6.53
N GLU A 11 -10.52 3.18 -5.26
CA GLU A 11 -9.51 4.11 -4.75
C GLU A 11 -8.14 3.41 -4.67
N ILE A 12 -7.14 4.00 -5.32
CA ILE A 12 -5.78 3.50 -5.31
C ILE A 12 -4.89 4.41 -4.47
N VAL A 13 -4.18 3.78 -3.54
CA VAL A 13 -3.18 4.43 -2.70
C VAL A 13 -1.84 3.74 -2.95
N GLU A 14 -0.93 4.45 -3.63
CA GLU A 14 0.43 3.99 -3.84
C GLU A 14 1.29 4.27 -2.60
N ARG A 15 1.88 3.23 -2.03
CA ARG A 15 2.71 3.31 -0.82
C ARG A 15 3.89 2.35 -0.95
N GLU A 16 5.03 2.77 -0.44
CA GLU A 16 6.17 1.87 -0.26
C GLU A 16 5.92 0.93 0.93
N VAL A 17 6.23 -0.35 0.73
CA VAL A 17 6.21 -1.34 1.80
C VAL A 17 7.38 -1.05 2.75
N LYS A 18 7.10 -0.91 4.04
CA LYS A 18 8.13 -0.65 5.07
C LYS A 18 8.42 -1.91 5.90
N PRO A 19 9.63 -2.08 6.45
CA PRO A 19 9.93 -3.15 7.38
C PRO A 19 9.14 -2.99 8.69
N PHE A 20 8.73 -4.10 9.30
CA PHE A 20 8.00 -4.13 10.56
C PHE A 20 8.54 -5.23 11.49
N GLY A 21 9.00 -4.84 12.67
CA GLY A 21 9.54 -5.75 13.68
C GLY A 21 10.79 -6.49 13.20
N SER A 22 10.94 -7.76 13.62
CA SER A 22 12.12 -8.59 13.34
C SER A 22 12.06 -9.39 12.04
N GLY A 23 11.11 -9.13 11.15
CA GLY A 23 11.00 -9.87 9.89
C GLY A 23 9.70 -9.72 9.11
N GLY A 24 8.80 -8.82 9.51
CA GLY A 24 7.59 -8.51 8.76
C GLY A 24 7.79 -7.31 7.83
N ALA A 25 6.85 -7.14 6.90
CA ALA A 25 6.74 -5.94 6.09
C ALA A 25 5.29 -5.47 6.13
N HIS A 26 5.06 -4.15 6.14
CA HIS A 26 3.71 -3.59 6.24
C HIS A 26 3.48 -2.43 5.27
N VAL A 27 2.22 -2.25 4.89
CA VAL A 27 1.70 -1.05 4.25
C VAL A 27 0.57 -0.54 5.12
N THR A 28 0.55 0.75 5.42
CA THR A 28 -0.52 1.37 6.20
C THR A 28 -1.63 1.84 5.27
N ALA A 29 -2.85 1.31 5.46
CA ALA A 29 -4.05 1.82 4.81
C ALA A 29 -4.58 3.09 5.51
N PRO A 30 -5.34 3.95 4.81
CA PRO A 30 -6.11 5.03 5.42
C PRO A 30 -7.07 4.52 6.51
N LYS A 31 -7.32 5.33 7.55
CA LYS A 31 -8.24 4.96 8.64
C LYS A 31 -9.68 4.75 8.16
N ASP A 32 -10.08 5.46 7.11
CA ASP A 32 -11.44 5.37 6.57
C ASP A 32 -11.71 4.04 5.84
N TRP A 33 -10.67 3.21 5.62
CA TRP A 33 -10.81 1.86 5.06
C TRP A 33 -11.09 0.78 6.13
N ILE A 34 -11.25 1.14 7.41
CA ILE A 34 -11.57 0.16 8.46
C ILE A 34 -12.89 -0.55 8.13
N GLY A 35 -12.83 -1.88 8.00
CA GLY A 35 -13.97 -2.72 7.65
C GLY A 35 -14.15 -2.97 6.14
N ALA A 36 -13.32 -2.39 5.29
CA ALA A 36 -13.28 -2.70 3.86
C ALA A 36 -12.42 -3.94 3.56
N ASP A 37 -12.80 -4.69 2.53
CA ASP A 37 -11.95 -5.71 1.92
C ASP A 37 -10.92 -5.03 1.01
N VAL A 38 -9.63 -5.33 1.19
CA VAL A 38 -8.53 -4.68 0.46
C VAL A 38 -7.62 -5.71 -0.19
N LYS A 39 -7.18 -5.42 -1.41
CA LYS A 39 -6.16 -6.19 -2.13
C LYS A 39 -4.88 -5.38 -2.26
N LEU A 40 -3.73 -5.99 -1.92
CA LEU A 40 -2.42 -5.40 -2.20
C LEU A 40 -1.92 -5.91 -3.56
N VAL A 41 -1.46 -4.99 -4.40
CA VAL A 41 -0.85 -5.29 -5.70
C VAL A 41 0.56 -4.69 -5.73
N ARG A 42 1.57 -5.50 -6.00
CA ARG A 42 2.96 -5.04 -6.13
C ARG A 42 3.16 -4.43 -7.51
N THR A 43 3.55 -3.16 -7.57
CA THR A 43 3.75 -2.41 -8.84
C THR A 43 5.22 -2.27 -9.25
N SER A 44 6.17 -2.49 -8.32
CA SER A 44 7.62 -2.47 -8.57
C SER A 44 8.35 -3.63 -7.88
N PRO A 45 9.54 -4.04 -8.35
CA PRO A 45 10.40 -4.95 -7.58
C PRO A 45 10.85 -4.27 -6.27
N PRO A 46 11.14 -5.03 -5.19
CA PRO A 46 11.72 -4.47 -3.99
C PRO A 46 13.16 -3.98 -4.27
N ASP A 47 13.55 -2.88 -3.65
CA ASP A 47 14.93 -2.43 -3.64
C ASP A 47 15.75 -3.40 -2.78
N ASN A 48 16.56 -4.23 -3.44
CA ASN A 48 17.62 -4.98 -2.78
C ASN A 48 18.86 -4.08 -2.80
N ASP A 49 19.06 -3.27 -1.77
CA ASP A 49 20.43 -2.84 -1.43
C ASP A 49 21.14 -4.09 -0.88
N GLU A 50 21.96 -4.73 -1.71
CA GLU A 50 22.94 -5.74 -1.26
C GLU A 50 23.98 -5.13 -0.29
#